data_AF-A0A7S2FPZ6-F1
#
_entry.id   AF-A0A7S2FPZ6-F1
#
_cell.length_a   1.000
_cell.length_b   1.000
_cell.length_c   1.000
_cell.angle_alpha   90.00
_cell.angle_beta   90.00
_cell.angle_gamma   90.00
#
_symmetry.space_group_name_H-M   'P 1'
#
loop_
_entity.id
_entity.type
_entity.pdbx_description
1 polymer ?
#
loop_
_entity_poly.entity_id
_entity_poly.type
_entity_poly.pdbx_seq_one_letter_code
_entity_poly.pdbx_strand_id
1 'polypeptide(L)'
;MGVTRCGGAKLAAPRLCVRRLRASTVRAVTATGRKSARSNAAYGLLLTNIVLFICDRILHLPAIGRLYLHHAHPLWWQPLSACFCHASRSHLSGNLFLLLLFGKSVEDDLGW
;
A
#
# COMPACT_ATOMS: atom_id res chain seq x y z
N MET A 1 -42.72 -61.78 -36.74
CA MET A 1 -42.54 -61.18 -38.08
C MET A 1 -41.05 -61.17 -38.39
N GLY A 2 -40.64 -61.85 -39.47
CA GLY A 2 -39.24 -62.15 -39.79
C GLY A 2 -38.54 -61.08 -40.64
N VAL A 3 -37.28 -60.81 -40.26
CA VAL A 3 -36.03 -60.86 -41.03
C VAL A 3 -35.96 -60.26 -42.46
N THR A 4 -35.07 -59.24 -42.58
CA THR A 4 -34.23 -58.80 -43.74
C THR A 4 -34.93 -58.12 -44.94
N ARG A 5 -34.35 -57.14 -45.64
CA ARG A 5 -32.98 -57.10 -46.21
C ARG A 5 -32.55 -55.69 -46.65
N CYS A 6 -31.23 -55.53 -46.72
CA CYS A 6 -30.43 -54.38 -47.13
C CYS A 6 -30.70 -53.85 -48.55
N GLY A 7 -30.46 -52.56 -48.75
CA GLY A 7 -30.23 -51.92 -50.05
C GLY A 7 -29.27 -50.75 -49.88
N GLY A 8 -28.04 -50.90 -50.36
CA GLY A 8 -27.00 -49.88 -50.28
C GLY A 8 -27.12 -48.83 -51.38
N ALA A 9 -26.62 -47.63 -51.10
CA ALA A 9 -26.19 -46.67 -52.11
C ALA A 9 -24.99 -45.89 -51.58
N LYS A 10 -23.84 -46.08 -52.24
CA LYS A 10 -22.65 -45.23 -52.14
C LYS A 10 -23.02 -43.84 -52.65
N LEU A 11 -22.79 -42.78 -51.88
CA LEU A 11 -22.41 -41.47 -52.42
C LEU A 11 -21.39 -40.77 -51.53
N ALA A 12 -20.39 -40.21 -52.18
CA ALA A 12 -19.18 -39.65 -51.63
C ALA A 12 -19.33 -38.15 -51.30
N ALA A 13 -18.46 -37.69 -50.39
CA ALA A 13 -18.07 -36.30 -50.09
C ALA A 13 -19.09 -35.44 -49.31
N PRO A 14 -18.66 -34.38 -48.57
CA PRO A 14 -17.31 -33.82 -48.46
C PRO A 14 -16.71 -33.90 -47.05
N ARG A 15 -15.37 -33.87 -47.00
CA ARG A 15 -14.61 -33.65 -45.77
C ARG A 15 -15.06 -32.31 -45.17
N LEU A 16 -15.75 -32.35 -44.03
CA LEU A 16 -15.88 -31.15 -43.20
C LEU A 16 -14.47 -30.71 -42.81
N CYS A 17 -14.04 -29.60 -43.41
CA CYS A 17 -12.92 -28.81 -42.93
C CYS A 17 -13.31 -28.29 -41.54
N VAL A 18 -13.05 -29.09 -40.51
CA VAL A 18 -13.17 -28.66 -39.11
C VAL A 18 -12.05 -27.65 -38.90
N ARG A 19 -12.40 -26.39 -39.14
CA ARG A 19 -11.59 -25.20 -38.90
C ARG A 19 -11.27 -25.22 -37.42
N ARG A 20 -10.05 -25.66 -37.05
CA ARG A 20 -9.53 -25.58 -35.68
C ARG A 20 -9.61 -24.13 -35.25
N LEU A 21 -10.62 -23.80 -34.45
CA LEU A 21 -10.65 -22.58 -33.67
C LEU A 21 -9.50 -22.68 -32.68
N ARG A 22 -8.42 -21.95 -32.96
CA ARG A 22 -7.31 -21.79 -32.02
C ARG A 22 -7.90 -21.13 -30.79
N ALA A 23 -7.89 -21.86 -29.68
CA ALA A 23 -8.20 -21.33 -28.37
C ALA A 23 -7.27 -20.14 -28.11
N SER A 24 -7.84 -18.94 -28.03
CA SER A 24 -7.14 -17.76 -27.55
C SER A 24 -6.69 -18.04 -26.12
N THR A 25 -5.39 -18.22 -25.93
CA THR A 25 -4.75 -18.25 -24.61
C THR A 25 -4.93 -16.88 -23.97
N VAL A 26 -5.98 -16.75 -23.15
CA VAL A 26 -6.10 -15.67 -22.17
C VAL A 26 -4.96 -15.86 -21.18
N ARG A 27 -3.92 -15.04 -21.33
CA ARG A 27 -2.78 -15.03 -20.42
C ARG A 27 -3.27 -14.47 -19.10
N ALA A 28 -3.48 -15.35 -18.12
CA ALA A 28 -3.76 -14.96 -16.75
C ALA A 28 -2.62 -14.08 -16.26
N VAL A 29 -2.89 -12.79 -16.08
CA VAL A 29 -2.05 -11.90 -15.29
C VAL A 29 -2.13 -12.44 -13.87
N THR A 30 -1.09 -13.16 -13.46
CA THR A 30 -0.87 -13.51 -12.07
C THR A 30 -0.67 -12.19 -11.33
N ALA A 31 -1.76 -11.67 -10.78
CA ALA A 31 -1.70 -10.64 -9.75
C ALA A 31 -0.96 -11.29 -8.57
N THR A 32 0.33 -11.03 -8.46
CA THR A 32 1.06 -11.24 -7.22
C THR A 32 0.39 -10.35 -6.19
N GLY A 33 -0.52 -10.92 -5.41
CA GLY A 33 -1.11 -10.26 -4.26
C GLY A 33 0.03 -9.86 -3.35
N ARG A 34 0.38 -8.57 -3.38
CA ARG A 34 1.26 -7.98 -2.39
C ARG A 34 0.54 -8.22 -1.07
N LYS A 35 1.11 -9.03 -0.17
CA LYS A 35 0.57 -9.15 1.18
C LYS A 35 0.46 -7.72 1.70
N SER A 36 -0.75 -7.24 1.93
CA SER A 36 -0.98 -5.99 2.66
C SER A 36 -0.48 -6.29 4.08
N ALA A 37 0.79 -6.01 4.32
CA ALA A 37 1.27 -5.89 5.68
C ALA A 37 0.48 -4.73 6.26
N ARG A 38 -0.28 -4.98 7.33
CA ARG A 38 -0.90 -3.91 8.10
C ARG A 38 0.21 -2.95 8.50
N SER A 39 0.30 -1.79 7.87
CA SER A 39 1.29 -0.82 8.28
C SER A 39 0.90 -0.24 9.63
N ASN A 40 1.94 0.17 10.34
CA ASN A 40 1.83 0.87 11.60
C ASN A 40 2.62 2.18 11.52
N ALA A 41 2.66 2.78 10.32
CA ALA A 41 3.39 4.00 10.02
C ALA A 41 2.85 5.18 10.85
N ALA A 42 1.52 5.32 10.99
CA ALA A 42 0.96 6.39 11.82
C ALA A 42 1.32 6.20 13.30
N TYR A 43 1.32 4.96 13.80
CA TYR A 43 1.79 4.66 15.16
C TYR A 43 3.28 4.93 15.34
N GLY A 44 4.11 4.64 14.32
CA GLY A 44 5.55 4.96 14.34
C GLY A 44 5.82 6.46 14.41
N LEU A 45 5.09 7.26 13.62
CA LEU A 45 5.15 8.71 13.66
C LEU A 45 4.65 9.26 15.01
N LEU A 46 3.59 8.68 15.56
CA LEU A 46 3.08 9.03 16.90
C LEU A 46 4.14 8.80 17.98
N LEU A 47 4.76 7.61 17.99
CA LEU A 47 5.81 7.26 18.94
C LEU A 47 7.02 8.19 18.79
N THR A 48 7.41 8.52 17.56
CA THR A 48 8.54 9.40 17.27
C THR A 48 8.33 10.80 17.88
N ASN A 49 7.12 11.37 17.78
CA ASN A 49 6.80 12.66 18.41
C ASN A 49 6.88 12.60 19.94
N ILE A 50 6.42 11.50 20.55
CA ILE A 50 6.49 11.30 22.01
C ILE A 50 7.94 11.18 22.47
N VAL A 51 8.74 10.33 21.81
CA VAL A 51 10.14 10.10 22.16
C VAL A 51 10.95 11.39 22.06
N LEU A 52 10.80 12.14 20.97
CA LEU A 52 11.51 13.42 20.81
C LEU A 52 11.10 14.44 21.87
N PHE A 53 9.81 14.50 22.22
CA PHE A 53 9.34 15.37 23.29
C PHE A 53 9.91 14.99 24.66
N ILE A 54 9.99 13.69 24.98
CA ILE A 54 10.60 13.20 26.22
C ILE A 54 12.10 13.52 26.24
N CYS A 55 12.81 13.28 25.13
CA CYS A 55 14.23 13.60 24.99
C CYS A 55 14.51 15.10 25.18
N ASP A 56 13.65 15.96 24.66
CA ASP A 56 13.77 17.42 24.81
C ASP A 56 13.41 17.90 26.22
N ARG A 57 12.24 17.51 26.73
CA ARG A 57 11.62 18.14 27.91
C ARG A 57 11.85 17.43 29.23
N ILE A 58 12.21 16.15 29.19
CA ILE A 58 12.49 15.36 30.40
C ILE A 58 14.00 15.13 30.53
N LEU A 59 14.66 14.76 29.43
CA LEU A 59 16.09 14.46 29.42
C LEU A 59 16.98 15.67 29.08
N HIS A 60 16.39 16.78 28.60
CA HIS A 60 17.12 18.02 28.27
C HIS A 60 18.35 17.79 27.38
N LEU A 61 18.24 16.87 26.40
CA LEU A 61 19.34 16.49 25.52
C LEU A 61 19.72 17.66 24.59
N PRO A 62 20.96 18.19 24.65
CA PRO A 62 21.39 19.32 23.83
C PRO A 62 21.41 18.99 22.33
N ALA A 63 21.47 17.70 21.99
CA ALA A 63 21.35 17.23 20.61
C ALA A 63 19.99 17.56 19.98
N ILE A 64 18.91 17.61 20.78
CA ILE A 64 17.56 17.91 20.27
C ILE A 64 17.45 19.34 19.77
N GLY A 65 18.19 20.27 20.41
CA GLY A 65 18.30 21.66 19.94
C GLY A 65 18.81 21.80 18.50
N ARG A 66 19.49 20.80 17.94
CA ARG A 66 19.94 20.82 16.52
C ARG A 66 18.82 20.49 15.53
N LEU A 67 17.75 19.83 15.98
CA LEU A 67 16.57 19.54 15.17
C LEU A 67 15.64 20.75 15.04
N TYR A 68 15.81 21.76 15.89
CA TYR A 68 15.12 23.04 15.78
C TYR A 68 15.55 23.76 14.51
N LEU A 69 14.60 24.45 13.89
CA LEU A 69 14.87 25.25 12.71
C LEU A 69 15.74 26.45 13.08
N HIS A 70 17.00 26.44 12.62
CA HIS A 70 17.91 27.55 12.85
C HIS A 70 17.76 28.57 11.71
N HIS A 71 17.15 29.72 12.01
CA HIS A 71 16.73 30.68 10.99
C HIS A 71 17.91 31.37 10.28
N ALA A 72 19.08 31.45 10.92
CA ALA A 72 20.26 32.09 10.35
C ALA A 72 20.95 31.23 9.27
N HIS A 73 20.95 29.90 9.43
CA HIS A 73 21.54 28.95 8.49
C HIS A 73 20.77 27.63 8.52
N PRO A 74 19.60 27.56 7.86
CA PRO A 74 18.78 26.36 7.90
C PRO A 74 19.46 25.24 7.11
N LEU A 75 19.64 24.09 7.76
CA LEU A 75 20.05 22.87 7.06
C LEU A 75 18.83 22.30 6.33
N TRP A 76 19.04 21.70 5.15
CA TRP A 76 17.94 21.20 4.31
C TRP A 76 17.02 20.19 5.01
N TRP A 77 17.55 19.46 6.00
CA TRP A 77 16.81 18.48 6.79
C TRP A 77 16.12 19.09 8.03
N GLN A 78 16.47 20.31 8.43
CA GLN A 78 15.88 20.97 9.61
C GLN A 78 14.38 21.23 9.49
N PRO A 79 13.82 21.63 8.33
CA PRO A 79 12.38 21.76 8.17
C PRO A 79 11.62 20.46 8.48
N LEU A 80 12.18 19.31 8.07
CA LEU A 80 11.58 18.01 8.34
C LEU A 80 11.68 17.64 9.83
N SER A 81 12.85 17.85 10.44
CA SER A 81 13.03 17.54 11.86
C SER A 81 12.25 18.48 12.79
N ALA A 82 12.07 19.73 12.39
CA ALA A 82 11.34 20.73 13.15
C ALA A 82 9.86 20.38 13.29
N CYS A 83 9.28 19.62 12.35
CA CYS A 83 7.90 19.11 12.44
C CYS A 83 7.66 18.26 13.70
N PHE A 84 8.70 17.60 14.21
CA PHE A 84 8.61 16.73 15.38
C PHE A 84 9.01 17.43 16.69
N CYS A 85 9.50 18.67 16.62
CA CYS A 85 9.92 19.43 17.80
C CYS A 85 8.72 20.23 18.33
N HIS A 86 8.44 20.10 19.63
CA HIS A 86 7.28 20.75 20.24
C HIS A 86 7.65 21.51 21.51
N ALA A 87 7.26 22.78 21.55
CA ALA A 87 7.57 23.67 22.67
C ALA A 87 6.69 23.45 23.90
N SER A 88 5.48 22.90 23.73
CA SER A 88 4.51 22.71 24.81
C SER A 88 3.78 21.38 24.69
N ARG A 89 3.29 20.89 25.84
CA ARG A 89 2.44 19.68 25.91
C ARG A 89 1.13 19.86 25.14
N SER A 90 0.56 21.06 25.13
CA SER A 90 -0.67 21.37 24.39
C SER A 90 -0.48 21.33 22.87
N HIS A 91 0.67 21.82 22.38
CA HIS A 91 1.01 21.76 20.96
C HIS A 91 1.32 20.33 20.51
N LEU A 92 2.01 19.57 21.35
CA LEU A 92 2.25 18.13 21.17
C LEU A 92 0.91 17.38 21.07
N SER A 93 0.00 17.55 22.04
CA SER A 93 -1.27 16.82 22.06
C SER A 93 -2.14 17.11 20.83
N GLY A 94 -2.16 18.36 20.35
CA GLY A 94 -2.87 18.71 19.13
C GLY A 94 -2.28 18.03 17.88
N ASN A 95 -0.95 18.00 17.77
CA ASN A 95 -0.28 17.29 16.68
C ASN A 95 -0.52 15.78 16.73
N LEU A 96 -0.37 15.15 17.90
CA LEU A 96 -0.64 13.73 18.08
C LEU A 96 -2.10 13.39 17.72
N PHE A 97 -3.04 14.23 18.11
CA PHE A 97 -4.45 14.04 17.80
C PHE A 97 -4.71 14.08 16.30
N LEU A 98 -4.21 15.11 15.59
CA LEU A 98 -4.36 15.23 14.13
C LEU A 98 -3.66 14.09 13.39
N LEU A 99 -2.49 13.68 13.86
CA LEU A 99 -1.70 12.59 13.27
C LEU A 99 -2.36 11.22 13.49
N LEU A 100 -2.98 11.00 14.64
CA LEU A 100 -3.77 9.80 14.89
C LEU A 100 -5.06 9.82 14.06
N LEU A 101 -5.78 10.94 14.01
CA LEU A 101 -7.06 11.05 13.31
C LEU A 101 -6.90 10.93 11.79
N PHE A 102 -6.07 11.79 11.19
CA PHE A 102 -5.89 11.83 9.74
C PHE A 102 -4.83 10.83 9.27
N GLY A 103 -3.76 10.63 10.03
CA GLY A 103 -2.72 9.67 9.66
C GLY A 103 -3.25 8.24 9.66
N LYS A 104 -4.13 7.86 10.61
CA LYS A 104 -4.80 6.55 10.55
C LYS A 104 -5.83 6.44 9.45
N SER A 105 -6.65 7.48 9.25
CA SER A 105 -7.60 7.48 8.13
C SER A 105 -6.88 7.25 6.81
N VAL A 106 -5.78 7.95 6.56
CA VAL A 106 -4.99 7.81 5.33
C VAL A 106 -4.32 6.43 5.23
N GLU A 107 -3.80 5.88 6.33
CA GLU A 107 -3.21 4.55 6.40
C GLU A 107 -4.22 3.46 6.06
N ASP A 108 -5.45 3.57 6.60
CA ASP A 108 -6.54 2.64 6.36
C ASP A 108 -7.11 2.76 4.93
N ASP A 109 -7.18 3.98 4.36
CA ASP A 109 -7.72 4.24 3.03
C ASP A 109 -6.75 3.92 1.88
N LEU A 110 -5.45 4.24 2.04
CA LEU A 110 -4.44 4.11 0.99
C LEU A 110 -3.58 2.85 1.12
N GLY A 111 -3.63 2.14 2.25
CA GLY A 111 -2.97 0.84 2.45
C GLY A 111 -1.45 0.89 2.32
N TRP A 112 -0.83 1.95 2.84
CA TRP A 112 0.63 2.04 2.97
C TRP A 112 1.14 1.07 4.00
#